data_AF-A0A5K1D5G6-F1
#
_entry.id   AF-A0A5K1D5G6-F1
#
_cell.length_a   1.000
_cell.length_b   1.000
_cell.length_c   1.000
_cell.angle_alpha   90.00
_cell.angle_beta   90.00
_cell.angle_gamma   90.00
#
_symmetry.space_group_name_H-M   'P 1'
#
loop_
_entity.id
_entity.type
_entity.pdbx_description
1 polymer ?
#
loop_
_entity_poly.entity_id
_entity_poly.type
_entity_poly.pdbx_seq_one_letter_code
_entity_poly.pdbx_strand_id
1 'polypeptide(L)' 'MLRNEVGWFDEEDNSADTLSMRLANDATFVRAAFSNRLSIFIQDTSAVIVALLIGLLLQWRVALVALATLPVLILSAIAQ' A
#
# COMPACT_ATOMS: atom_id res chain seq x y z
N MET A 1 -32.60 0.37 4.14
CA MET A 1 -33.22 1.66 3.79
C MET A 1 -34.57 1.48 3.08
N LEU A 2 -34.69 0.63 2.05
CA LEU A 2 -35.97 0.27 1.40
C LEU A 2 -36.96 -0.57 2.27
N ARG A 3 -36.68 -0.77 3.56
CA ARG A 3 -37.52 -1.54 4.50
C ARG A 3 -38.19 -0.65 5.55
N ASN A 4 -37.94 0.66 5.54
CA ASN A 4 -38.57 1.58 6.50
C ASN A 4 -39.97 1.97 6.03
N GLU A 5 -40.85 2.11 7.01
CA GLU A 5 -42.23 2.54 6.86
C GLU A 5 -42.35 3.99 6.39
N VAL A 6 -43.38 4.28 5.58
CA VAL A 6 -43.51 5.55 4.82
C VAL A 6 -43.49 6.79 5.72
N GLY A 7 -44.02 6.71 6.95
CA GLY A 7 -44.00 7.83 7.91
C GLY A 7 -42.60 8.20 8.42
N TRP A 8 -41.60 7.33 8.27
CA TRP A 8 -40.21 7.65 8.64
C TRP A 8 -39.55 8.62 7.64
N PHE A 9 -40.07 8.72 6.41
CA PHE A 9 -39.57 9.63 5.38
C PHE A 9 -40.21 11.03 5.39
N ASP A 10 -41.27 11.23 6.21
CA ASP A 10 -41.95 12.52 6.39
C ASP A 10 -41.32 13.37 7.52
N GLU A 11 -40.40 12.80 8.31
CA GLU A 11 -39.61 13.54 9.29
C GLU A 11 -38.57 14.41 8.56
N GLU A 12 -38.51 15.71 8.87
CA GLU A 12 -37.65 16.71 8.19
C GLU A 12 -36.14 16.33 8.22
N ASP A 13 -35.74 15.63 9.30
CA ASP A 13 -34.41 15.06 9.52
C ASP A 13 -34.09 13.79 8.69
N ASN A 14 -35.11 13.12 8.13
CA ASN A 14 -35.01 11.89 7.33
C ASN A 14 -35.47 12.09 5.88
N SER A 15 -35.49 13.34 5.42
CA SER A 15 -35.72 13.70 4.02
C SER A 15 -34.79 12.90 3.10
N ALA A 16 -35.32 12.42 1.97
CA ALA A 16 -34.58 11.55 1.04
C ALA A 16 -33.23 12.14 0.58
N ASP A 17 -33.12 13.46 0.58
CA ASP A 17 -31.93 14.21 0.18
C ASP A 17 -30.81 14.21 1.24
N THR A 18 -31.16 14.26 2.53
CA THR A 18 -30.17 14.17 3.62
C THR A 18 -29.67 12.75 3.81
N LEU A 19 -30.54 11.76 3.62
CA LEU A 19 -30.16 10.34 3.61
C LEU A 19 -29.30 9.97 2.43
N SER A 20 -29.61 10.46 1.23
CA SER A 20 -28.80 10.22 0.04
C SER A 20 -27.41 10.87 0.18
N MET A 21 -27.32 12.08 0.76
CA MET A 21 -26.04 12.72 1.07
C MET A 21 -25.22 11.95 2.11
N ARG A 22 -25.84 11.49 3.22
CA ARG A 22 -25.14 10.66 4.22
C ARG A 22 -24.63 9.37 3.60
N LEU A 23 -25.45 8.69 2.80
CA LEU A 23 -25.06 7.45 2.13
C LEU A 23 -23.96 7.67 1.09
N ALA A 24 -24.02 8.77 0.34
CA ALA A 24 -22.98 9.14 -0.63
C ALA A 24 -21.66 9.50 0.08
N ASN A 25 -21.73 10.21 1.20
CA ASN A 25 -20.56 10.53 2.02
C ASN A 25 -19.95 9.28 2.65
N ASP A 26 -20.75 8.39 3.23
CA ASP A 26 -20.27 7.12 3.80
C ASP A 26 -19.67 6.23 2.71
N ALA A 27 -20.32 6.13 1.55
CA ALA A 27 -19.80 5.39 0.40
C ALA A 27 -18.46 5.98 -0.11
N THR A 28 -18.34 7.31 -0.10
CA THR A 28 -17.11 8.01 -0.52
C THR A 28 -16.00 7.81 0.51
N PHE A 29 -16.30 7.86 1.80
CA PHE A 29 -15.35 7.63 2.88
C PHE A 29 -14.84 6.19 2.87
N VAL A 30 -15.74 5.22 2.71
CA VAL A 30 -15.37 3.80 2.56
C VAL A 30 -14.51 3.61 1.32
N ARG A 31 -14.89 4.19 0.17
CA ARG A 31 -14.08 4.14 -1.06
C ARG A 31 -12.71 4.77 -0.87
N ALA A 32 -12.60 5.90 -0.19
CA ALA A 32 -11.33 6.57 0.08
C ALA A 32 -10.44 5.74 1.01
N ALA A 33 -11.01 5.19 2.09
CA ALA A 33 -10.30 4.31 3.02
C ALA A 33 -9.84 3.01 2.32
N PHE A 34 -10.68 2.44 1.46
CA PHE A 34 -10.35 1.25 0.67
C PHE A 34 -9.27 1.55 -0.37
N SER A 35 -9.41 2.66 -1.10
CA SER A 35 -8.44 3.13 -2.10
C SER A 35 -7.06 3.36 -1.48
N ASN A 36 -7.01 4.02 -0.32
CA ASN A 36 -5.75 4.28 0.37
C ASN A 36 -5.06 2.97 0.79
N ARG A 37 -5.81 2.04 1.40
CA ARG A 37 -5.27 0.73 1.79
C ARG A 37 -4.81 -0.09 0.59
N LEU A 38 -5.57 -0.06 -0.51
CA LEU A 38 -5.22 -0.75 -1.75
C LEU A 38 -3.97 -0.13 -2.38
N SER A 39 -3.84 1.20 -2.33
CA SER A 39 -2.67 1.92 -2.85
C SER A 39 -1.41 1.58 -2.06
N ILE A 40 -1.48 1.51 -0.73
CA ILE A 40 -0.35 1.10 0.12
C ILE A 40 0.03 -0.35 -0.18
N PHE A 41 -0.96 -1.25 -0.28
CA PHE A 41 -0.73 -2.66 -0.59
C PHE A 41 -0.05 -2.86 -1.95
N ILE A 42 -0.49 -2.13 -2.97
CA ILE A 42 0.12 -2.13 -4.31
C ILE A 42 1.54 -1.57 -4.25
N GLN A 43 1.75 -0.47 -3.51
CA GLN A 43 3.06 0.14 -3.34
C GLN A 43 4.04 -0.82 -2.69
N ASP A 44 3.67 -1.45 -1.56
CA ASP A 44 4.52 -2.41 -0.86
C ASP A 44 4.84 -3.63 -1.74
N THR A 45 3.83 -4.16 -2.44
CA THR A 45 4.03 -5.28 -3.37
C THR A 45 4.98 -4.90 -4.49
N SER A 46 4.82 -3.70 -5.06
CA SER A 46 5.71 -3.20 -6.11
C SER A 46 7.13 -2.95 -5.61
N ALA A 47 7.30 -2.45 -4.39
CA ALA A 47 8.61 -2.23 -3.78
C ALA A 47 9.34 -3.56 -3.53
N VAL A 48 8.64 -4.60 -3.06
CA VAL A 48 9.19 -5.95 -2.90
C VAL A 48 9.61 -6.53 -4.26
N ILE A 49 8.77 -6.40 -5.29
CA ILE A 49 9.08 -6.88 -6.64
C ILE A 49 10.31 -6.15 -7.19
N VAL A 50 10.36 -4.83 -7.07
CA VAL A 50 11.50 -4.02 -7.54
C VAL A 50 12.77 -4.37 -6.77
N ALA A 51 12.71 -4.54 -5.45
CA ALA A 51 13.86 -4.97 -4.64
C ALA A 51 14.34 -6.38 -5.02
N LEU A 52 13.43 -7.30 -5.31
CA LEU A 52 13.74 -8.66 -5.72
C LEU A 52 14.33 -8.70 -7.14
N LEU A 53 13.79 -7.89 -8.06
CA LEU A 53 14.33 -7.71 -9.41
C LEU A 53 15.70 -7.03 -9.39
N ILE A 54 15.88 -5.96 -8.61
CA ILE A 54 17.18 -5.31 -8.42
C ILE A 54 18.16 -6.28 -7.76
N GLY A 55 17.75 -7.07 -6.76
CA GLY A 55 18.58 -8.11 -6.16
C GLY A 55 19.02 -9.19 -7.17
N LEU A 56 18.10 -9.65 -8.02
CA LEU A 56 18.41 -10.59 -9.11
C LEU A 56 19.30 -9.96 -10.18
N LEU A 57 19.05 -8.70 -10.55
CA LEU A 57 19.76 -8.01 -11.63
C LEU A 57 21.14 -7.48 -11.19
N LEU A 58 21.35 -7.13 -9.92
CA LEU A 58 22.63 -6.61 -9.44
C LEU A 58 23.71 -7.69 -9.24
N GLN A 59 23.42 -8.91 -8.78
CA GLN A 59 24.47 -9.69 -8.07
C GLN A 59 24.83 -11.08 -8.64
N TRP A 60 25.11 -11.21 -9.94
CA TRP A 60 26.24 -12.08 -10.34
C TRP A 60 27.55 -11.29 -10.28
N ARG A 61 27.55 -10.08 -10.86
CA ARG A 61 28.76 -9.26 -11.00
C ARG A 61 29.16 -8.58 -9.70
N VAL A 62 28.20 -8.01 -8.96
CA VAL A 62 28.54 -7.36 -7.69
C VAL A 62 28.78 -8.41 -6.58
N ALA A 63 28.26 -9.64 -6.72
CA ALA A 63 28.62 -10.76 -5.85
C ALA A 63 30.09 -11.16 -6.06
N LEU A 64 30.56 -11.19 -7.32
CA LEU A 64 31.99 -11.36 -7.63
C LEU A 64 32.85 -10.22 -7.08
N VAL A 65 32.37 -8.97 -7.13
CA VAL A 65 33.08 -7.81 -6.56
C VAL A 65 33.16 -7.91 -5.04
N ALA A 66 32.07 -8.30 -4.37
CA ALA A 66 32.05 -8.55 -2.92
C ALA A 66 32.93 -9.75 -2.52
N LEU A 67 33.00 -10.80 -3.34
CA LEU A 67 33.89 -11.94 -3.11
C LEU A 67 35.37 -11.54 -3.27
N ALA A 68 35.68 -10.63 -4.20
CA ALA A 68 37.03 -10.14 -4.43
C ALA A 68 37.51 -9.17 -3.34
N THR A 69 36.61 -8.43 -2.67
CA THR A 69 36.99 -7.51 -1.59
C THR A 69 37.28 -8.23 -0.27
N LEU A 70 36.73 -9.42 -0.02
CA LEU A 70 37.01 -10.22 1.18
C LEU A 70 38.51 -10.59 1.37
N PRO A 71 39.22 -11.18 0.39
CA PRO A 71 40.65 -11.48 0.56
C PRO A 71 41.50 -10.20 0.70
N VAL A 72 41.11 -9.10 0.05
CA VAL A 72 41.80 -7.81 0.15
C VAL A 72 41.72 -7.25 1.58
N LEU A 73 40.54 -7.33 2.21
CA LEU A 73 40.34 -6.91 3.59
C LEU A 73 41.14 -7.78 4.58
N ILE A 74 41.18 -9.10 4.37
CA ILE A 74 41.95 -10.02 5.22
C ILE A 74 43.45 -9.73 5.13
N LEU A 75 43.98 -9.53 3.92
CA LEU A 75 45.38 -9.17 3.72
C LEU A 75 45.72 -7.83 4.38
N SER A 76 44.84 -6.83 4.24
CA SER A 76 45.00 -5.54 4.89
C SER A 76 44.99 -5.65 6.42
N ALA A 77 44.16 -6.52 6.98
CA ALA A 77 44.04 -6.72 8.43
C ALA A 77 45.24 -7.49 9.03
N ILE A 78 45.88 -8.37 8.26
CA ILE A 78 47.09 -9.09 8.68
C ILE A 78 48.34 -8.21 8.54
N ALA A 79 48.33 -7.27 7.59
CA ALA A 79 49.44 -6.34 7.35
C ALA A 79 49.50 -5.16 8.34
N GLN A 80 48.43 -4.94 9.12
CA GLN A 80 48.30 -3.87 10.11
C GLN A 80 48.68 -4.37 11.51
#